data_AF-A0A7W1ZSC7-F1
#
_entry.id   AF-A0A7W1ZSC7-F1
#
_cell.length_a   1.000
_cell.length_b   1.000
_cell.length_c   1.000
_cell.angle_alpha   90.00
_cell.angle_beta   90.00
_cell.angle_gamma   90.00
#
_symmetry.space_group_name_H-M   'P 1'
#
loop_
_entity.id
_entity.type
_entity.pdbx_description
1 polymer ?
#
loop_
_entity_poly.entity_id
_entity_poly.type
_entity_poly.pdbx_seq_one_letter_code
_entity_poly.pdbx_strand_id
1 'polypeptide(L)'
;MKNTITSSPLKLIPQITSAIPGVLKYGAVLGLPANMGTSMQAKKGALIASDGSYEQARLDLRNATAARRLAIRKVRNHIRAVRELVKPSLTPKYSQAWEAFGFVGSLQVTTRVSNLLMTLTKMGSHLAANPDLGADDPNLVATKTRDLETMLMTANTVVNQKKGTLQRLLEARAAKAEEVRYILRELSSALRLKLDPLDSRWVEFGFNKVGARPTPDAPTGVTAVLLGTNAISIRWPATPRAEHYRGWKRVVGVDAEMVFVGSTSDLDMLMEELPSDSEVEVALSAVNNGGESVRSTVLVVRTFSGESQK
;
A
#
# COMPACT_ATOMS: atom_id res chain seq x y z
N MET A 1 -15.99 -0.37 18.64
CA MET A 1 -15.02 0.35 17.78
C MET A 1 -15.69 0.85 16.50
N LYS A 2 -15.22 1.97 15.89
CA LYS A 2 -15.76 2.42 14.59
C LYS A 2 -15.11 1.67 13.44
N ASN A 3 -15.91 1.08 12.55
CA ASN A 3 -15.43 0.52 11.29
C ASN A 3 -14.94 1.63 10.38
N THR A 4 -13.61 1.72 10.22
CA THR A 4 -12.97 2.80 9.47
C THR A 4 -12.82 2.38 8.01
N ILE A 5 -13.36 3.19 7.10
CA ILE A 5 -13.18 3.00 5.66
C ILE A 5 -11.98 3.82 5.23
N THR A 6 -10.99 3.15 4.63
CA THR A 6 -9.70 3.76 4.31
C THR A 6 -9.80 4.80 3.20
N SER A 7 -8.99 5.86 3.30
CA SER A 7 -8.81 6.85 2.24
C SER A 7 -7.88 6.35 1.13
N SER A 8 -7.07 5.31 1.36
CA SER A 8 -6.12 4.81 0.36
C SER A 8 -6.80 3.86 -0.64
N PRO A 9 -6.75 4.13 -1.96
CA PRO A 9 -7.32 3.25 -2.99
C PRO A 9 -6.79 1.81 -2.93
N LEU A 10 -5.48 1.64 -2.66
CA LEU A 10 -4.85 0.31 -2.57
C LEU A 10 -5.38 -0.49 -1.37
N LYS A 11 -5.66 0.19 -0.24
CA LYS A 11 -6.21 -0.45 0.95
C LYS A 11 -7.72 -0.69 0.84
N LEU A 12 -8.42 -0.04 -0.10
CA LEU A 12 -9.86 -0.28 -0.33
C LEU A 12 -10.13 -1.62 -1.01
N ILE A 13 -9.24 -2.07 -1.91
CA ILE A 13 -9.37 -3.35 -2.61
C ILE A 13 -9.49 -4.55 -1.64
N PRO A 14 -8.59 -4.74 -0.66
CA PRO A 14 -8.75 -5.82 0.32
C PRO A 14 -9.99 -5.59 1.20
N GLN A 15 -10.32 -4.36 1.58
CA GLN A 15 -11.49 -4.07 2.41
C GLN A 15 -12.82 -4.46 1.73
N ILE A 16 -13.02 -4.09 0.46
CA ILE A 16 -14.20 -4.52 -0.30
C ILE A 16 -14.18 -6.03 -0.59
N THR A 17 -12.98 -6.61 -0.76
CA THR A 17 -12.83 -8.06 -0.96
C THR A 17 -13.30 -8.85 0.27
N SER A 18 -12.98 -8.38 1.48
CA SER A 18 -13.44 -9.01 2.73
C SER A 18 -14.94 -8.85 2.95
N ALA A 19 -15.56 -7.78 2.45
CA ALA A 19 -16.99 -7.51 2.65
C ALA A 19 -17.92 -8.30 1.71
N ILE A 20 -17.48 -8.58 0.48
CA ILE A 20 -18.29 -9.26 -0.55
C ILE A 20 -18.81 -10.64 -0.08
N PRO A 21 -17.99 -11.54 0.50
CA PRO A 21 -18.47 -12.85 0.97
C PRO A 21 -19.63 -12.75 1.96
N GLY A 22 -19.55 -11.86 2.94
CA GLY A 22 -20.63 -11.62 3.91
C GLY A 22 -21.93 -11.17 3.23
N VAL A 23 -21.84 -10.28 2.24
CA VAL A 23 -23.02 -9.81 1.48
C VAL A 23 -23.64 -10.94 0.67
N LEU A 24 -22.83 -11.75 -0.01
CA LEU A 24 -23.34 -12.88 -0.81
C LEU A 24 -23.98 -13.97 0.07
N LYS A 25 -23.43 -14.21 1.26
CA LYS A 25 -23.89 -15.26 2.18
C LYS A 25 -25.12 -14.85 2.98
N TYR A 26 -25.15 -13.63 3.51
CA TYR A 26 -26.17 -13.18 4.45
C TYR A 26 -27.10 -12.09 3.92
N GLY A 27 -26.81 -11.52 2.74
CA GLY A 27 -27.53 -10.35 2.23
C GLY A 27 -29.03 -10.55 2.08
N ALA A 28 -29.46 -11.68 1.52
CA ALA A 28 -30.88 -11.99 1.37
C ALA A 28 -31.59 -12.12 2.72
N VAL A 29 -30.99 -12.87 3.66
CA VAL A 29 -31.54 -13.09 5.02
C VAL A 29 -31.65 -11.79 5.80
N LEU A 30 -30.69 -10.87 5.61
CA LEU A 30 -30.70 -9.57 6.25
C LEU A 30 -31.57 -8.55 5.52
N GLY A 31 -32.13 -8.85 4.34
CA GLY A 31 -32.88 -7.90 3.53
C GLY A 31 -32.00 -6.73 3.04
N LEU A 32 -30.76 -7.02 2.65
CA LEU A 32 -29.94 -6.11 1.84
C LEU A 32 -30.42 -6.11 0.39
N PRO A 33 -30.15 -5.03 -0.39
CA PRO A 33 -30.50 -5.02 -1.81
C PRO A 33 -29.92 -6.23 -2.55
N ALA A 34 -30.74 -6.93 -3.34
CA ALA A 34 -30.35 -8.18 -4.01
C ALA A 34 -29.14 -8.00 -4.94
N ASN A 35 -28.96 -6.81 -5.51
CA ASN A 35 -27.85 -6.46 -6.39
C ASN A 35 -26.62 -5.90 -5.66
N MET A 36 -26.60 -5.84 -4.33
CA MET A 36 -25.49 -5.21 -3.59
C MET A 36 -24.18 -5.98 -3.81
N GLY A 37 -24.20 -7.32 -3.72
CA GLY A 37 -23.02 -8.16 -3.92
C GLY A 37 -22.43 -8.01 -5.32
N THR A 38 -23.26 -8.05 -6.36
CA THR A 38 -22.84 -7.86 -7.76
C THR A 38 -22.34 -6.43 -8.01
N SER A 39 -22.98 -5.42 -7.42
CA SER A 39 -22.53 -4.02 -7.50
C SER A 39 -21.17 -3.82 -6.84
N MET A 40 -20.92 -4.46 -5.68
CA MET A 40 -19.62 -4.42 -5.01
C MET A 40 -18.52 -5.08 -5.85
N GLN A 41 -18.80 -6.23 -6.46
CA GLN A 41 -17.87 -6.90 -7.37
C GLN A 41 -17.54 -6.03 -8.59
N ALA A 42 -18.54 -5.42 -9.23
CA ALA A 42 -18.34 -4.53 -10.37
C ALA A 42 -17.48 -3.31 -9.99
N LYS A 43 -17.75 -2.67 -8.85
CA LYS A 43 -16.97 -1.52 -8.37
C LYS A 43 -15.54 -1.90 -7.98
N LYS A 44 -15.33 -3.07 -7.36
CA LYS A 44 -14.00 -3.64 -7.11
C LYS A 44 -13.22 -3.81 -8.43
N GLY A 45 -13.84 -4.45 -9.44
CA GLY A 45 -13.23 -4.65 -10.75
C GLY A 45 -12.86 -3.34 -11.44
N ALA A 46 -13.76 -2.35 -11.40
CA ALA A 46 -13.51 -1.02 -11.96
C ALA A 46 -12.34 -0.29 -11.27
N LEU A 47 -12.24 -0.38 -9.94
CA LEU A 47 -11.12 0.20 -9.19
C LEU A 47 -9.79 -0.47 -9.57
N ILE A 48 -9.74 -1.81 -9.63
CA ILE A 48 -8.54 -2.56 -10.04
C ILE A 48 -8.09 -2.15 -11.46
N ALA A 49 -9.03 -2.11 -12.41
CA ALA A 49 -8.73 -1.72 -13.79
C ALA A 49 -8.23 -0.26 -13.88
N SER A 50 -8.82 0.66 -13.11
CA SER A 50 -8.38 2.06 -13.07
C SER A 50 -6.99 2.23 -12.46
N ASP A 51 -6.65 1.43 -11.44
CA ASP A 51 -5.35 1.41 -10.79
C ASP A 51 -4.26 0.88 -11.74
N GLY A 52 -4.52 -0.24 -12.42
CA GLY A 52 -3.61 -0.77 -13.44
C GLY A 52 -3.36 0.20 -14.60
N SER A 53 -4.40 0.90 -15.06
CA SER A 53 -4.27 1.92 -16.10
C SER A 53 -3.41 3.11 -15.65
N TYR A 54 -3.59 3.55 -14.40
CA TYR A 54 -2.79 4.63 -13.81
C TYR A 54 -1.31 4.23 -13.68
N GLU A 55 -1.01 3.04 -13.18
CA GLU A 55 0.38 2.57 -13.06
C GLU A 55 1.06 2.40 -14.44
N GLN A 56 0.35 1.90 -15.45
CA GLN A 56 0.86 1.85 -16.81
C GLN A 56 1.17 3.26 -17.35
N ALA A 57 0.31 4.25 -17.10
CA ALA A 57 0.55 5.62 -17.51
C ALA A 57 1.78 6.26 -16.84
N ARG A 58 2.12 5.86 -15.60
CA ARG A 58 3.36 6.29 -14.93
C ARG A 58 4.59 5.71 -15.64
N LEU A 59 4.56 4.43 -16.00
CA LEU A 59 5.63 3.79 -16.76
C LEU A 59 5.81 4.44 -18.13
N ASP A 60 4.71 4.71 -18.84
CA ASP A 60 4.72 5.39 -20.12
C ASP A 60 5.34 6.80 -20.03
N LEU A 61 4.99 7.58 -19.00
CA LEU A 61 5.58 8.91 -18.79
C LEU A 61 7.09 8.83 -18.50
N ARG A 62 7.52 7.83 -17.73
CA ARG A 62 8.94 7.58 -17.46
C ARG A 62 9.69 7.28 -18.76
N ASN A 63 9.14 6.40 -19.60
CA ASN A 63 9.72 6.01 -20.89
C ASN A 63 9.77 7.20 -21.86
N ALA A 64 8.68 7.97 -21.98
CA ALA A 64 8.64 9.19 -22.79
C ALA A 64 9.67 10.23 -22.32
N THR A 65 9.85 10.39 -21.01
CA THR A 65 10.85 11.30 -20.43
C THR A 65 12.28 10.83 -20.75
N ALA A 66 12.54 9.52 -20.70
CA ALA A 66 13.83 8.96 -21.09
C ALA A 66 14.12 9.18 -22.59
N ALA A 67 13.13 8.97 -23.45
CA ALA A 67 13.24 9.23 -24.89
C ALA A 67 13.53 10.71 -25.18
N ARG A 68 12.84 11.65 -24.50
CA ARG A 68 13.12 13.09 -24.62
C ARG A 68 14.55 13.43 -24.18
N ARG A 69 15.04 12.84 -23.09
CA ARG A 69 16.43 13.04 -22.64
C ARG A 69 17.44 12.55 -23.68
N LEU A 70 17.17 11.41 -24.34
CA LEU A 70 18.01 10.91 -25.41
C LEU A 70 18.00 11.84 -26.63
N ALA A 71 16.82 12.31 -27.05
CA ALA A 71 16.68 13.28 -28.14
C ALA A 71 17.46 14.57 -27.86
N ILE A 72 17.34 15.13 -26.65
CA ILE A 72 18.12 16.31 -26.22
C ILE A 72 19.63 16.05 -26.32
N ARG A 73 20.12 14.87 -25.90
CA ARG A 73 21.55 14.54 -26.02
C ARG A 73 22.00 14.47 -27.48
N LYS A 74 21.24 13.80 -28.34
CA LYS A 74 21.54 13.70 -29.78
C LYS A 74 21.59 15.08 -30.43
N VAL A 75 20.57 15.90 -30.19
CA VAL A 75 20.50 17.28 -30.68
C VAL A 75 21.68 18.12 -30.22
N ARG A 76 22.02 18.09 -28.94
CA ARG A 76 23.15 18.88 -28.41
C ARG A 76 24.48 18.43 -29.00
N ASN A 77 24.67 17.14 -29.21
CA ASN A 77 25.88 16.62 -29.84
C ASN A 77 25.96 17.07 -31.31
N HIS A 78 24.85 17.04 -32.05
CA HIS A 78 24.78 17.55 -33.43
C HIS A 78 25.10 19.04 -33.51
N ILE A 79 24.46 19.87 -32.67
CA ILE A 79 24.73 21.32 -32.63
C ILE A 79 26.20 21.61 -32.32
N ARG A 80 26.83 20.84 -31.41
CA ARG A 80 28.27 20.96 -31.12
C ARG A 80 29.11 20.57 -32.34
N ALA A 81 28.79 19.47 -33.00
CA ALA A 81 29.52 19.02 -34.19
C ALA A 81 29.46 20.07 -35.30
N VAL A 82 28.26 20.56 -35.64
CA VAL A 82 28.08 21.64 -36.62
C VAL A 82 28.88 22.88 -36.23
N ARG A 83 28.82 23.29 -34.96
CA ARG A 83 29.58 24.44 -34.47
C ARG A 83 31.09 24.27 -34.66
N GLU A 84 31.66 23.12 -34.29
CA GLU A 84 33.11 22.91 -34.43
C GLU A 84 33.53 22.80 -35.92
N LEU A 85 32.69 22.25 -36.78
CA LEU A 85 32.98 22.11 -38.22
C LEU A 85 32.93 23.44 -38.98
N VAL A 86 32.03 24.35 -38.60
CA VAL A 86 31.89 25.67 -39.23
C VAL A 86 32.87 26.69 -38.63
N LYS A 87 33.45 26.40 -37.46
CA LYS A 87 34.38 27.30 -36.77
C LYS A 87 35.59 27.75 -37.61
N PRO A 88 36.21 26.92 -38.48
CA PRO A 88 37.32 27.35 -39.33
C PRO A 88 36.92 28.33 -40.44
N SER A 89 35.68 28.25 -40.94
CA SER A 89 35.16 29.18 -41.96
C SER A 89 34.59 30.47 -41.38
N LEU A 90 34.22 30.44 -40.09
CA LEU A 90 33.82 31.61 -39.32
C LEU A 90 34.92 32.05 -38.34
N THR A 91 34.58 32.96 -37.43
CA THR A 91 35.50 33.36 -36.36
C THR A 91 35.35 32.44 -35.14
N PRO A 92 36.43 32.14 -34.39
CA PRO A 92 36.37 31.30 -33.18
C PRO A 92 35.53 31.88 -32.03
N LYS A 93 35.24 33.19 -32.08
CA LYS A 93 34.40 33.93 -31.12
C LYS A 93 33.03 34.17 -31.72
N TYR A 94 32.07 34.56 -30.89
CA TYR A 94 30.78 34.99 -31.41
C TYR A 94 30.93 36.21 -32.34
N SER A 95 30.14 36.20 -33.41
CA SER A 95 29.99 37.24 -34.43
C SER A 95 28.60 37.09 -35.04
N GLN A 96 28.07 38.12 -35.69
CA GLN A 96 26.72 38.11 -36.26
C GLN A 96 26.49 36.97 -37.27
N ALA A 97 27.53 36.53 -37.98
CA ALA A 97 27.46 35.37 -38.89
C ALA A 97 26.98 34.07 -38.20
N TRP A 98 27.23 33.90 -36.90
CA TRP A 98 26.78 32.73 -36.13
C TRP A 98 25.27 32.68 -35.91
N GLU A 99 24.56 33.80 -36.10
CA GLU A 99 23.11 33.87 -35.94
C GLU A 99 22.37 33.08 -37.02
N ALA A 100 22.97 32.92 -38.20
CA ALA A 100 22.45 32.06 -39.28
C ALA A 100 22.36 30.60 -38.83
N PHE A 101 23.27 30.15 -37.96
CA PHE A 101 23.26 28.82 -37.34
C PHE A 101 22.46 28.77 -36.03
N GLY A 102 21.79 29.86 -35.66
CA GLY A 102 20.93 29.93 -34.48
C GLY A 102 21.65 30.18 -33.15
N PHE A 103 22.91 30.62 -33.18
CA PHE A 103 23.64 31.09 -32.00
C PHE A 103 23.48 32.61 -31.88
N VAL A 104 22.92 33.10 -30.75
CA VAL A 104 22.63 34.54 -30.54
C VAL A 104 23.32 35.01 -29.28
N GLY A 105 24.18 36.02 -29.39
CA GLY A 105 24.97 36.59 -28.29
C GLY A 105 26.01 35.66 -27.64
N SER A 106 26.00 34.36 -27.96
CA SER A 106 26.90 33.35 -27.40
C SER A 106 26.92 32.08 -28.26
N LEU A 107 28.07 31.39 -28.26
CA LEU A 107 28.24 30.06 -28.88
C LEU A 107 27.86 28.89 -27.94
N GLN A 108 27.33 29.18 -26.76
CA GLN A 108 26.96 28.18 -25.77
C GLN A 108 25.76 27.35 -26.23
N VAL A 109 25.90 26.02 -26.21
CA VAL A 109 24.79 25.11 -26.53
C VAL A 109 23.83 25.02 -25.36
N THR A 110 22.63 25.58 -25.55
CA THR A 110 21.53 25.58 -24.58
C THR A 110 21.05 24.17 -24.20
N THR A 111 20.32 24.09 -23.10
CA THR A 111 19.68 22.87 -22.58
C THR A 111 18.15 22.92 -22.67
N ARG A 112 17.57 24.11 -22.92
CA ARG A 112 16.13 24.32 -22.99
C ARG A 112 15.60 23.84 -24.34
N VAL A 113 14.55 23.01 -24.31
CA VAL A 113 13.97 22.40 -25.53
C VAL A 113 13.52 23.44 -26.54
N SER A 114 12.84 24.51 -26.11
CA SER A 114 12.40 25.61 -26.98
C SER A 114 13.57 26.23 -27.75
N ASN A 115 14.66 26.52 -27.04
CA ASN A 115 15.82 27.17 -27.64
C ASN A 115 16.58 26.19 -28.55
N LEU A 116 16.65 24.90 -28.18
CA LEU A 116 17.22 23.88 -29.05
C LEU A 116 16.45 23.74 -30.36
N LEU A 117 15.11 23.75 -30.32
CA LEU A 117 14.28 23.74 -31.52
C LEU A 117 14.55 24.99 -32.37
N MET A 118 14.53 26.19 -31.78
CA MET A 118 14.85 27.43 -32.51
C MET A 118 16.23 27.39 -33.18
N THR A 119 17.26 26.85 -32.49
CA THR A 119 18.60 26.69 -33.07
C THR A 119 18.58 25.72 -34.24
N LEU A 120 17.92 24.57 -34.11
CA LEU A 120 17.81 23.58 -35.21
C LEU A 120 17.04 24.14 -36.40
N THR A 121 15.94 24.87 -36.18
CA THR A 121 15.17 25.50 -37.26
C THR A 121 16.05 26.48 -38.05
N LYS A 122 16.78 27.37 -37.38
CA LYS A 122 17.68 28.33 -38.04
C LYS A 122 18.82 27.62 -38.78
N MET A 123 19.50 26.69 -38.10
CA MET A 123 20.58 25.89 -38.66
C MET A 123 20.14 25.09 -39.90
N GLY A 124 18.99 24.43 -39.83
CA GLY A 124 18.44 23.64 -40.93
C GLY A 124 18.07 24.51 -42.13
N SER A 125 17.47 25.68 -41.90
CA SER A 125 17.17 26.65 -42.96
C SER A 125 18.43 27.20 -43.62
N HIS A 126 19.47 27.51 -42.83
CA HIS A 126 20.73 28.02 -43.37
C HIS A 126 21.49 26.97 -44.18
N LEU A 127 21.61 25.74 -43.67
CA LEU A 127 22.23 24.63 -44.40
C LEU A 127 21.46 24.27 -45.68
N ALA A 128 20.13 24.41 -45.68
CA ALA A 128 19.33 24.18 -46.88
C ALA A 128 19.56 25.25 -47.95
N ALA A 129 19.81 26.50 -47.54
CA ALA A 129 20.13 27.60 -48.45
C ALA A 129 21.60 27.59 -48.93
N ASN A 130 22.48 26.85 -48.25
CA ASN A 130 23.92 26.80 -48.53
C ASN A 130 24.40 25.34 -48.60
N PRO A 131 23.96 24.56 -49.60
CA PRO A 131 24.23 23.13 -49.67
C PRO A 131 25.74 22.80 -49.77
N ASP A 132 26.54 23.70 -50.35
CA ASP A 132 27.98 23.53 -50.52
C ASP A 132 28.74 23.43 -49.19
N LEU A 133 28.20 23.98 -48.11
CA LEU A 133 28.77 23.83 -46.77
C LEU A 133 28.75 22.37 -46.29
N GLY A 134 27.87 21.53 -46.83
CA GLY A 134 27.64 20.15 -46.40
C GLY A 134 28.07 19.09 -47.40
N ALA A 135 28.81 19.45 -48.46
CA ALA A 135 29.19 18.53 -49.53
C ALA A 135 30.01 17.32 -49.03
N ASP A 136 30.84 17.52 -47.99
CA ASP A 136 31.79 16.51 -47.51
C ASP A 136 31.54 16.00 -46.08
N ASP A 137 30.61 16.60 -45.31
CA ASP A 137 30.35 16.20 -43.91
C ASP A 137 28.85 15.93 -43.63
N PRO A 138 28.48 14.71 -43.21
CA PRO A 138 27.09 14.35 -42.94
C PRO A 138 26.46 15.11 -41.77
N ASN A 139 27.23 15.82 -40.93
CA ASN A 139 26.70 16.71 -39.89
C ASN A 139 26.27 18.07 -40.43
N LEU A 140 26.81 18.52 -41.57
CA LEU A 140 26.46 19.79 -42.21
C LEU A 140 25.33 19.65 -43.25
N VAL A 141 24.57 18.56 -43.18
CA VAL A 141 23.43 18.31 -44.07
C VAL A 141 22.12 18.80 -43.43
N ALA A 142 21.34 19.57 -44.19
CA ALA A 142 20.07 20.14 -43.74
C ALA A 142 19.03 19.07 -43.32
N THR A 143 18.96 17.95 -44.06
CA THR A 143 18.01 16.85 -43.77
C THR A 143 18.23 16.27 -42.37
N LYS A 144 19.47 15.96 -42.01
CA LYS A 144 19.82 15.48 -40.66
C LYS A 144 19.41 16.44 -39.56
N THR A 145 19.57 17.75 -39.79
CA THR A 145 19.16 18.78 -38.83
C THR A 145 17.64 18.78 -38.65
N ARG A 146 16.88 18.68 -39.74
CA ARG A 146 15.40 18.59 -39.72
C ARG A 146 14.89 17.29 -39.08
N ASP A 147 15.57 16.17 -39.29
CA ASP A 147 15.23 14.89 -38.65
C ASP A 147 15.37 14.98 -37.13
N LEU A 148 16.45 15.62 -36.65
CA LEU A 148 16.68 15.85 -35.23
C LEU A 148 15.70 16.85 -34.62
N GLU A 149 15.31 17.88 -35.37
CA GLU A 149 14.25 18.82 -34.98
C GLU A 149 12.92 18.09 -34.79
N THR A 150 12.52 17.30 -35.79
CA THR A 150 11.30 16.48 -35.76
C THR A 150 11.32 15.48 -34.60
N MET A 151 12.45 14.82 -34.37
CA MET A 151 12.64 13.89 -33.25
C MET A 151 12.44 14.59 -31.89
N LEU A 152 13.06 15.77 -31.69
CA LEU A 152 12.95 16.50 -30.44
C LEU A 152 11.54 17.06 -30.22
N MET A 153 10.92 17.62 -31.26
CA MET A 153 9.55 18.12 -31.22
C MET A 153 8.58 16.98 -30.86
N THR A 154 8.66 15.85 -31.55
CA THR A 154 7.83 14.67 -31.30
C THR A 154 8.00 14.17 -29.87
N ALA A 155 9.25 13.99 -29.40
CA ALA A 155 9.51 13.53 -28.04
C ALA A 155 8.97 14.51 -26.97
N ASN A 156 9.02 15.82 -27.22
CA ASN A 156 8.48 16.81 -26.32
C ASN A 156 6.95 16.76 -26.25
N THR A 157 6.28 16.66 -27.40
CA THR A 157 4.82 16.51 -27.51
C THR A 157 4.34 15.25 -26.79
N VAL A 158 5.01 14.11 -27.00
CA VAL A 158 4.66 12.84 -26.34
C VAL A 158 4.75 12.96 -24.81
N VAL A 159 5.77 13.60 -24.26
CA VAL A 159 5.85 13.81 -22.79
C VAL A 159 4.66 14.63 -22.29
N ASN A 160 4.28 15.71 -22.99
CA ASN A 160 3.15 16.54 -22.58
C ASN A 160 1.82 15.79 -22.64
N GLN A 161 1.60 15.00 -23.70
CA GLN A 161 0.42 14.13 -23.82
C GLN A 161 0.36 13.06 -22.72
N LYS A 162 1.50 12.43 -22.38
CA LYS A 162 1.55 11.42 -21.30
C LYS A 162 1.32 12.04 -19.92
N LYS A 163 1.76 13.27 -19.68
CA LYS A 163 1.41 14.02 -18.45
C LYS A 163 -0.09 14.25 -18.34
N GLY A 164 -0.74 14.73 -19.40
CA GLY A 164 -2.19 14.94 -19.41
C GLY A 164 -2.96 13.63 -19.23
N THR A 165 -2.51 12.55 -19.87
CA THR A 165 -3.07 11.20 -19.69
C THR A 165 -2.97 10.70 -18.26
N LEU A 166 -1.80 10.86 -17.62
CA LEU A 166 -1.58 10.45 -16.23
C LEU A 166 -2.52 11.19 -15.27
N GLN A 167 -2.68 12.51 -15.45
CA GLN A 167 -3.56 13.33 -14.63
C GLN A 167 -5.02 12.86 -14.74
N ARG A 168 -5.54 12.69 -15.95
CA ARG A 168 -6.90 12.18 -16.20
C ARG A 168 -7.12 10.80 -15.57
N LEU A 169 -6.13 9.91 -15.64
CA LEU A 169 -6.23 8.58 -15.05
C LEU A 169 -6.15 8.59 -13.52
N LEU A 170 -5.41 9.54 -12.93
CA LEU A 170 -5.42 9.77 -11.48
C LEU A 170 -6.81 10.18 -10.99
N GLU A 171 -7.47 11.11 -11.70
CA GLU A 171 -8.84 11.54 -11.40
C GLU A 171 -9.85 10.40 -11.56
N ALA A 172 -9.74 9.61 -12.64
CA ALA A 172 -10.59 8.44 -12.85
C ALA A 172 -10.43 7.41 -11.71
N ARG A 173 -9.18 7.13 -11.29
CA ARG A 173 -8.89 6.25 -10.15
C ARG A 173 -9.49 6.78 -8.85
N ALA A 174 -9.41 8.09 -8.61
CA ALA A 174 -10.00 8.72 -7.43
C ALA A 174 -11.54 8.58 -7.42
N ALA A 175 -12.19 8.78 -8.56
CA ALA A 175 -13.63 8.60 -8.69
C ALA A 175 -14.07 7.14 -8.41
N LYS A 176 -13.35 6.15 -8.96
CA LYS A 176 -13.62 4.73 -8.67
C LYS A 176 -13.36 4.34 -7.22
N ALA A 177 -12.35 4.93 -6.58
CA ALA A 177 -12.12 4.74 -5.16
C ALA A 177 -13.29 5.29 -4.33
N GLU A 178 -13.85 6.45 -4.69
CA GLU A 178 -15.01 7.00 -3.97
C GLU A 178 -16.27 6.17 -4.16
N GLU A 179 -16.52 5.62 -5.35
CA GLU A 179 -17.61 4.66 -5.55
C GLU A 179 -17.52 3.44 -4.62
N VAL A 180 -16.30 2.92 -4.40
CA VAL A 180 -16.05 1.82 -3.44
C VAL A 180 -16.26 2.27 -1.99
N ARG A 181 -15.83 3.47 -1.62
CA ARG A 181 -16.09 4.00 -0.27
C ARG A 181 -17.58 4.17 -0.01
N TYR A 182 -18.31 4.69 -0.99
CA TYR A 182 -19.74 4.90 -0.90
C TYR A 182 -20.47 3.58 -0.60
N ILE A 183 -20.24 2.52 -1.40
CA ILE A 183 -20.92 1.24 -1.20
C ILE A 183 -20.53 0.55 0.12
N LEU A 184 -19.29 0.73 0.59
CA LEU A 184 -18.88 0.25 1.91
C LEU A 184 -19.55 0.99 3.06
N ARG A 185 -19.77 2.32 2.93
CA ARG A 185 -20.52 3.11 3.92
C ARG A 185 -22.00 2.71 3.93
N GLU A 186 -22.57 2.50 2.75
CA GLU A 186 -23.95 2.04 2.58
C GLU A 186 -24.14 0.67 3.25
N LEU A 187 -23.26 -0.29 2.96
CA LEU A 187 -23.26 -1.60 3.61
C LEU A 187 -23.14 -1.46 5.14
N SER A 188 -22.15 -0.70 5.64
CA SER A 188 -21.97 -0.54 7.09
C SER A 188 -23.19 0.08 7.75
N SER A 189 -23.85 1.05 7.11
CA SER A 189 -25.05 1.69 7.62
C SER A 189 -26.24 0.72 7.64
N ALA A 190 -26.43 -0.05 6.57
CA ALA A 190 -27.47 -1.07 6.50
C ALA A 190 -27.29 -2.15 7.57
N LEU A 191 -26.05 -2.63 7.79
CA LEU A 191 -25.76 -3.63 8.82
C LEU A 191 -26.04 -3.11 10.23
N ARG A 192 -25.77 -1.83 10.52
CA ARG A 192 -26.08 -1.23 11.84
C ARG A 192 -27.57 -1.24 12.18
N LEU A 193 -28.44 -1.19 11.16
CA LEU A 193 -29.89 -1.23 11.35
C LEU A 193 -30.42 -2.66 11.51
N LYS A 194 -29.62 -3.68 11.15
CA LYS A 194 -30.06 -5.07 10.99
C LYS A 194 -29.36 -6.06 11.91
N LEU A 195 -28.17 -5.72 12.40
CA LEU A 195 -27.35 -6.56 13.27
C LEU A 195 -27.19 -5.90 14.63
N ASP A 196 -27.18 -6.73 15.68
CA ASP A 196 -26.75 -6.31 17.00
C ASP A 196 -25.27 -5.84 16.94
N PRO A 197 -24.86 -4.81 17.71
CA PRO A 197 -23.48 -4.32 17.71
C PRO A 197 -22.40 -5.37 18.07
N LEU A 198 -22.76 -6.47 18.75
CA LEU A 198 -21.86 -7.55 19.16
C LEU A 198 -22.02 -8.83 18.31
N ASP A 199 -22.90 -8.81 17.31
CA ASP A 199 -23.15 -9.94 16.43
C ASP A 199 -21.86 -10.46 15.77
N SER A 200 -21.61 -11.77 15.81
CA SER A 200 -20.42 -12.39 15.21
C SER A 200 -20.36 -12.18 13.70
N ARG A 201 -21.52 -12.00 13.04
CA ARG A 201 -21.63 -11.79 11.60
C ARG A 201 -20.92 -10.53 11.12
N TRP A 202 -20.67 -9.52 11.97
CA TRP A 202 -19.86 -8.35 11.59
C TRP A 202 -18.50 -8.75 10.97
N VAL A 203 -17.87 -9.79 11.51
CA VAL A 203 -16.57 -10.29 11.03
C VAL A 203 -16.67 -10.91 9.64
N GLU A 204 -17.79 -11.55 9.32
CA GLU A 204 -18.07 -12.14 8.00
C GLU A 204 -18.19 -11.07 6.90
N PHE A 205 -18.50 -9.83 7.27
CA PHE A 205 -18.47 -8.66 6.38
C PHE A 205 -17.12 -7.93 6.38
N GLY A 206 -16.08 -8.50 7.00
CA GLY A 206 -14.76 -7.85 7.12
C GLY A 206 -14.77 -6.61 8.01
N PHE A 207 -15.75 -6.50 8.90
CA PHE A 207 -15.91 -5.38 9.83
C PHE A 207 -15.64 -5.83 11.27
N ASN A 208 -15.15 -4.90 12.07
CA ASN A 208 -15.07 -5.08 13.52
C ASN A 208 -16.48 -4.94 14.14
N LYS A 209 -16.72 -5.66 15.22
CA LYS A 209 -17.94 -5.52 16.03
C LYS A 209 -18.04 -4.09 16.56
N VAL A 210 -19.16 -3.43 16.30
CA VAL A 210 -19.32 -1.98 16.56
C VAL A 210 -19.36 -1.70 18.08
N GLY A 211 -19.89 -2.63 18.87
CA GLY A 211 -20.00 -2.55 20.33
C GLY A 211 -18.85 -3.15 21.13
N ALA A 212 -17.87 -3.80 20.47
CA ALA A 212 -16.73 -4.40 21.14
C ALA A 212 -16.01 -3.36 22.02
N ARG A 213 -15.92 -3.64 23.31
CA ARG A 213 -15.13 -2.89 24.29
C ARG A 213 -13.64 -3.01 23.93
N PRO A 214 -12.76 -2.13 24.44
CA PRO A 214 -11.33 -2.42 24.40
C PRO A 214 -11.07 -3.79 25.04
N THR A 215 -10.17 -4.56 24.43
CA THR A 215 -9.66 -5.82 24.99
C THR A 215 -9.23 -5.60 26.45
N PRO A 216 -9.50 -6.53 27.37
CA PRO A 216 -9.06 -6.38 28.76
C PRO A 216 -7.54 -6.34 28.84
N ASP A 217 -7.02 -5.75 29.91
CA ASP A 217 -5.61 -5.86 30.24
C ASP A 217 -5.28 -7.29 30.70
N ALA A 218 -3.99 -7.64 30.76
CA ALA A 218 -3.59 -8.93 31.31
C ALA A 218 -3.98 -9.03 32.79
N PRO A 219 -4.46 -10.18 33.28
CA PRO A 219 -4.65 -10.39 34.72
C PRO A 219 -3.35 -10.14 35.49
N THR A 220 -3.43 -9.38 36.58
CA THR A 220 -2.31 -9.06 37.48
C THR A 220 -2.62 -9.57 38.89
N GLY A 221 -1.59 -9.76 39.73
CA GLY A 221 -1.79 -10.27 41.09
C GLY A 221 -2.33 -11.71 41.13
N VAL A 222 -2.06 -12.49 40.08
CA VAL A 222 -2.41 -13.92 40.05
C VAL A 222 -1.60 -14.64 41.12
N THR A 223 -2.27 -15.48 41.89
CA THR A 223 -1.67 -16.32 42.92
C THR A 223 -2.08 -17.77 42.65
N ALA A 224 -1.16 -18.71 42.86
CA ALA A 224 -1.42 -20.13 42.69
C ALA A 224 -0.97 -20.85 43.97
N VAL A 225 -1.86 -21.67 44.52
CA VAL A 225 -1.63 -22.45 45.73
C VAL A 225 -1.89 -23.91 45.42
N LEU A 226 -0.92 -24.76 45.73
CA LEU A 226 -1.09 -26.21 45.61
C LEU A 226 -2.13 -26.69 46.63
N LEU A 227 -3.09 -27.49 46.16
CA LEU A 227 -4.07 -28.18 46.97
C LEU A 227 -3.80 -29.68 46.89
N GLY A 228 -3.38 -30.27 48.01
CA GLY A 228 -2.99 -31.68 48.06
C GLY A 228 -1.75 -31.97 47.20
N THR A 229 -1.78 -33.10 46.48
CA THR A 229 -0.63 -33.58 45.70
C THR A 229 -0.75 -33.33 44.20
N ASN A 230 -1.96 -33.10 43.68
CA ASN A 230 -2.24 -33.11 42.24
C ASN A 230 -3.22 -32.01 41.75
N ALA A 231 -3.51 -31.01 42.57
CA ALA A 231 -4.39 -29.91 42.18
C ALA A 231 -3.78 -28.54 42.54
N ILE A 232 -4.09 -27.52 41.76
CA ILE A 232 -3.70 -26.13 42.02
C ILE A 232 -4.96 -25.28 42.02
N SER A 233 -5.16 -24.50 43.08
CA SER A 233 -6.13 -23.41 43.10
C SER A 233 -5.44 -22.10 42.72
N ILE A 234 -5.97 -21.45 41.70
CA ILE A 234 -5.49 -20.17 41.21
C ILE A 234 -6.51 -19.10 41.59
N ARG A 235 -6.06 -17.97 42.12
CA ARG A 235 -6.90 -16.83 42.49
C ARG A 235 -6.31 -15.53 41.95
N TRP A 236 -7.17 -14.61 41.53
CA TRP A 236 -6.76 -13.33 40.99
C TRP A 236 -7.79 -12.24 41.27
N PRO A 237 -7.39 -10.96 41.34
CA PRO A 237 -8.32 -9.85 41.41
C PRO A 237 -9.05 -9.65 40.06
N ALA A 238 -10.26 -9.06 40.13
CA ALA A 238 -11.00 -8.71 38.94
C ALA A 238 -10.22 -7.74 38.03
N THR A 239 -10.05 -8.15 36.77
CA THR A 239 -9.43 -7.33 35.74
C THR A 239 -10.48 -6.39 35.14
N PRO A 240 -10.24 -5.07 35.06
CA PRO A 240 -11.18 -4.14 34.47
C PRO A 240 -11.60 -4.57 33.06
N ARG A 241 -12.91 -4.53 32.81
CA ARG A 241 -13.54 -4.89 31.52
C ARG A 241 -13.51 -6.39 31.17
N ALA A 242 -12.97 -7.26 32.01
CA ALA A 242 -13.07 -8.71 31.82
C ALA A 242 -14.51 -9.19 32.11
N GLU A 243 -15.00 -10.09 31.27
CA GLU A 243 -16.30 -10.77 31.44
C GLU A 243 -16.11 -12.21 31.94
N HIS A 244 -15.01 -12.85 31.54
CA HIS A 244 -14.57 -14.16 32.04
C HIS A 244 -13.05 -14.32 31.83
N TYR A 245 -12.49 -15.41 32.34
CA TYR A 245 -11.08 -15.75 32.28
C TYR A 245 -10.86 -17.14 31.68
N ARG A 246 -9.70 -17.34 31.07
CA ARG A 246 -9.24 -18.62 30.53
C ARG A 246 -7.95 -19.05 31.24
N GLY A 247 -7.94 -20.28 31.71
CA GLY A 247 -6.79 -20.91 32.36
C GLY A 247 -5.95 -21.72 31.39
N TRP A 248 -4.65 -21.59 31.54
CA TRP A 248 -3.64 -22.28 30.73
C TRP A 248 -2.64 -22.98 31.66
N LYS A 249 -2.23 -24.20 31.31
CA LYS A 249 -1.19 -24.95 32.03
C LYS A 249 -0.13 -25.49 31.07
N ARG A 250 1.09 -25.66 31.55
CA ARG A 250 2.16 -26.39 30.86
C ARG A 250 2.93 -27.21 31.88
N VAL A 251 2.95 -28.53 31.71
CA VAL A 251 3.80 -29.41 32.52
C VAL A 251 5.20 -29.38 31.94
N VAL A 252 6.18 -28.90 32.71
CA VAL A 252 7.57 -28.78 32.27
C VAL A 252 8.14 -30.16 31.99
N GLY A 253 8.70 -30.35 30.79
CA GLY A 253 9.23 -31.64 30.34
C GLY A 253 8.23 -32.57 29.68
N VAL A 254 6.93 -32.25 29.70
CA VAL A 254 5.86 -33.02 29.04
C VAL A 254 5.22 -32.20 27.92
N ASP A 255 4.78 -30.98 28.23
CA ASP A 255 4.08 -30.11 27.28
C ASP A 255 5.05 -29.16 26.57
N ALA A 256 4.97 -29.13 25.23
CA ALA A 256 5.76 -28.21 24.41
C ALA A 256 5.25 -26.75 24.50
N GLU A 257 3.94 -26.57 24.68
CA GLU A 257 3.28 -25.26 24.78
C GLU A 257 2.23 -25.26 25.89
N MET A 258 1.79 -24.08 26.32
CA MET A 258 0.68 -23.96 27.26
C MET A 258 -0.64 -24.43 26.65
N VAL A 259 -1.26 -25.40 27.33
CA VAL A 259 -2.53 -26.04 26.97
C VAL A 259 -3.68 -25.36 27.70
N PHE A 260 -4.80 -25.18 27.01
CA PHE A 260 -6.03 -24.63 27.60
C PHE A 260 -6.65 -25.63 28.57
N VAL A 261 -6.97 -25.17 29.78
CA VAL A 261 -7.56 -26.00 30.84
C VAL A 261 -9.06 -25.78 30.95
N GLY A 262 -9.51 -24.53 30.86
CA GLY A 262 -10.91 -24.19 31.06
C GLY A 262 -11.14 -22.69 31.16
N SER A 263 -12.41 -22.30 31.29
CA SER A 263 -12.82 -20.90 31.45
C SER A 263 -13.80 -20.73 32.58
N THR A 264 -13.71 -19.60 33.30
CA THR A 264 -14.60 -19.26 34.41
C THR A 264 -14.89 -17.76 34.45
N SER A 265 -16.08 -17.37 34.90
CA SER A 265 -16.41 -15.98 35.24
C SER A 265 -16.04 -15.62 36.67
N ASP A 266 -15.76 -16.63 37.51
CA ASP A 266 -15.34 -16.44 38.89
C ASP A 266 -13.88 -15.96 38.97
N LEU A 267 -13.47 -15.52 40.16
CA LEU A 267 -12.13 -14.99 40.43
C LEU A 267 -11.17 -16.07 40.98
N ASP A 268 -11.57 -17.32 40.84
CA ASP A 268 -10.79 -18.50 41.17
C ASP A 268 -11.01 -19.63 40.15
N MET A 269 -10.01 -20.48 40.01
CA MET A 269 -10.05 -21.67 39.14
C MET A 269 -9.28 -22.80 39.81
N LEU A 270 -9.86 -24.00 39.75
CA LEU A 270 -9.20 -25.23 40.16
C LEU A 270 -8.67 -25.95 38.91
N MET A 271 -7.38 -26.29 38.94
CA MET A 271 -6.75 -27.15 37.95
C MET A 271 -6.45 -28.48 38.62
N GLU A 272 -7.14 -29.54 38.19
CA GLU A 272 -7.00 -30.89 38.73
C GLU A 272 -6.20 -31.79 37.78
N GLU A 273 -6.00 -33.04 38.20
CA GLU A 273 -5.33 -34.09 37.42
C GLU A 273 -3.91 -33.68 36.97
N LEU A 274 -3.18 -32.98 37.85
CA LEU A 274 -1.79 -32.64 37.59
C LEU A 274 -0.88 -33.83 37.92
N PRO A 275 0.16 -34.07 37.12
CA PRO A 275 1.13 -35.13 37.41
C PRO A 275 1.86 -34.85 38.73
N SER A 276 2.15 -35.90 39.51
CA SER A 276 2.91 -35.77 40.77
C SER A 276 4.40 -35.50 40.52
N ASP A 277 5.06 -34.86 41.49
CA ASP A 277 6.48 -34.47 41.43
C ASP A 277 6.88 -33.79 40.11
N SER A 278 6.02 -32.89 39.64
CA SER A 278 6.19 -32.18 38.37
C SER A 278 6.13 -30.67 38.58
N GLU A 279 6.89 -29.96 37.76
CA GLU A 279 6.81 -28.50 37.68
C GLU A 279 5.75 -28.11 36.66
N VAL A 280 4.77 -27.32 37.09
CA VAL A 280 3.64 -26.88 36.28
C VAL A 280 3.65 -25.36 36.19
N GLU A 281 3.73 -24.85 34.97
CA GLU A 281 3.53 -23.45 34.67
C GLU A 281 2.06 -23.15 34.43
N VAL A 282 1.54 -22.10 35.07
CA VAL A 282 0.16 -21.66 34.90
C VAL A 282 0.08 -20.19 34.52
N ALA A 283 -0.91 -19.85 33.70
CA ALA A 283 -1.21 -18.48 33.33
C ALA A 283 -2.70 -18.28 33.06
N LEU A 284 -3.14 -17.03 33.16
CA LEU A 284 -4.52 -16.63 32.89
C LEU A 284 -4.59 -15.57 31.81
N SER A 285 -5.65 -15.59 31.00
CA SER A 285 -6.02 -14.48 30.12
C SER A 285 -7.42 -13.98 30.48
N ALA A 286 -7.62 -12.66 30.39
CA ALA A 286 -8.91 -12.03 30.57
C ALA A 286 -9.60 -11.88 29.21
N VAL A 287 -10.91 -12.16 29.17
CA VAL A 287 -11.68 -12.15 27.93
C VAL A 287 -12.90 -11.27 28.10
N ASN A 288 -13.19 -10.47 27.07
CA ASN A 288 -14.47 -9.81 26.92
C ASN A 288 -14.92 -9.81 25.45
N ASN A 289 -16.04 -9.17 25.17
CA ASN A 289 -16.54 -9.00 23.80
C ASN A 289 -15.60 -8.25 22.82
N GLY A 290 -14.53 -7.62 23.32
CA GLY A 290 -13.46 -6.96 22.61
C GLY A 290 -12.24 -7.83 22.28
N GLY A 291 -12.21 -9.06 22.77
CA GLY A 291 -11.13 -10.03 22.53
C GLY A 291 -10.54 -10.57 23.82
N GLU A 292 -9.47 -11.34 23.66
CA GLU A 292 -8.68 -11.94 24.73
C GLU A 292 -7.41 -11.11 24.97
N SER A 293 -7.10 -10.85 26.24
CA SER A 293 -5.87 -10.17 26.64
C SER A 293 -4.64 -11.02 26.34
N VAL A 294 -3.46 -10.42 26.41
CA VAL A 294 -2.24 -11.23 26.61
C VAL A 294 -2.33 -11.99 27.93
N ARG A 295 -1.62 -13.13 28.02
CA ARG A 295 -1.58 -13.94 29.24
C ARG A 295 -0.88 -13.18 30.38
N SER A 296 -1.27 -13.47 31.61
CA SER A 296 -0.61 -13.02 32.83
C SER A 296 0.85 -13.46 32.86
N THR A 297 1.62 -12.90 33.80
CA THR A 297 2.92 -13.47 34.15
C THR A 297 2.75 -14.95 34.52
N VAL A 298 3.67 -15.78 34.01
CA VAL A 298 3.66 -17.22 34.25
C VAL A 298 4.02 -17.48 35.70
N LEU A 299 3.23 -18.30 36.38
CA LEU A 299 3.51 -18.80 37.72
C LEU A 299 4.00 -20.24 37.63
N VAL A 300 5.02 -20.56 38.41
CA VAL A 300 5.58 -21.91 38.49
C VAL A 300 5.16 -22.53 39.82
N VAL A 301 4.56 -23.71 39.78
CA VAL A 301 4.16 -24.48 40.96
C VAL A 301 4.69 -25.90 40.84
N ARG A 302 5.24 -26.43 41.93
CA ARG A 302 5.70 -27.82 41.99
C ARG A 302 4.70 -28.69 42.75
N THR A 303 4.25 -29.78 42.13
CA THR A 303 3.41 -30.80 42.78
C THR A 303 4.28 -31.74 43.62
N PHE A 304 3.70 -32.40 44.63
CA PHE A 304 4.42 -33.33 45.51
C PHE A 304 3.99 -34.78 45.25
N SER A 305 4.90 -35.72 45.45
CA SER A 305 4.55 -37.13 45.59
C SER A 305 3.86 -37.34 46.94
N GLY A 306 2.71 -38.03 46.93
CA GLY A 306 1.97 -38.35 48.14
C GLY A 306 2.65 -39.45 48.94
N GLU A 307 3.68 -39.12 49.72
CA GLU A 307 4.12 -39.96 50.84
C GLU A 307 3.63 -39.31 52.14
N SER A 308 2.58 -39.90 52.73
CA SER A 308 2.04 -39.51 54.03
C SER A 308 3.12 -39.55 55.10
N GLN A 309 3.40 -38.41 55.75
CA GLN A 309 4.00 -38.43 57.08
C GLN A 309 2.99 -39.06 58.05
N LYS A 310 3.35 -40.22 58.60
CA LYS A 310 2.75 -40.80 59.81
C LYS A 310 3.17 -40.01 61.04
#